data_AF-A0A534JIQ0-F1
#
_entry.id   AF-A0A534JIQ0-F1
#
_cell.length_a   1.000
_cell.length_b   1.000
_cell.length_c   1.000
_cell.angle_alpha   90.00
_cell.angle_beta   90.00
_cell.angle_gamma   90.00
#
_symmetry.space_group_name_H-M   'P 1'
#
loop_
_entity.id
_entity.type
_entity.pdbx_description
1 polymer ?
#
loop_
_entity_poly.entity_id
_entity_poly.type
_entity_poly.pdbx_seq_one_letter_code
_entity_poly.pdbx_strand_id
1 'polypeptide(L)'
;MGLSPLDTYAATAFLGVALSIFGRKMYLRLRYLFSGKAKERRWDHLPTRLKNFVVYGIFQRKVAREWYAGVLHSFIFWAFVILGASVVEITAQAFAPGWQIPTPTIAGVSLNGPLYLAQDVIAVLGA
;
A
#
# COMPACT_ATOMS: atom_id res chain seq x y z
N MET A 1 1.11 -4.88 -26.78
CA MET A 1 0.35 -6.14 -26.79
C MET A 1 -0.79 -5.99 -25.82
N GLY A 2 -2.03 -5.92 -26.31
CA GLY A 2 -3.20 -5.96 -25.44
C GLY A 2 -3.40 -7.40 -24.95
N LEU A 3 -3.80 -7.57 -23.69
CA LEU A 3 -4.22 -8.86 -23.16
C LEU A 3 -5.39 -9.41 -23.99
N SER A 4 -5.42 -10.73 -24.18
CA SER A 4 -6.58 -11.36 -24.80
C SER A 4 -7.79 -11.27 -23.85
N PRO A 5 -9.03 -11.35 -24.35
CA PRO A 5 -10.20 -11.39 -23.48
C PRO A 5 -10.11 -12.50 -22.42
N LEU A 6 -9.52 -13.65 -22.78
CA LEU A 6 -9.29 -14.77 -21.86
C LEU A 6 -8.38 -14.41 -20.69
N ASP A 7 -7.32 -13.63 -20.95
CA ASP A 7 -6.38 -13.20 -19.92
C ASP A 7 -7.05 -12.23 -18.94
N THR A 8 -7.89 -11.32 -19.43
CA THR A 8 -8.67 -10.41 -18.57
C THR A 8 -9.68 -11.19 -17.72
N TYR A 9 -10.37 -12.21 -18.28
CA TYR A 9 -11.26 -13.07 -17.49
C TYR A 9 -10.50 -13.87 -16.43
N ALA A 10 -9.34 -14.43 -16.77
CA ALA A 10 -8.49 -15.15 -15.84
C ALA A 10 -8.00 -14.24 -14.70
N ALA A 11 -7.54 -13.03 -15.02
CA ALA A 11 -7.13 -12.03 -14.03
C ALA A 11 -8.28 -11.63 -13.11
N THR A 12 -9.48 -11.43 -13.67
CA THR A 12 -10.69 -11.09 -12.91
C THR A 12 -11.09 -12.21 -11.95
N ALA A 13 -11.10 -13.46 -12.43
CA ALA A 13 -11.42 -14.62 -11.59
C ALA A 13 -10.40 -14.79 -10.46
N PHE A 14 -9.11 -14.66 -10.77
CA PHE A 14 -8.04 -14.74 -9.79
C PHE A 14 -8.17 -13.65 -8.71
N LEU A 15 -8.36 -12.38 -9.11
CA LEU A 15 -8.56 -11.27 -8.19
C LEU A 15 -9.81 -11.46 -7.32
N GLY A 16 -10.92 -11.92 -7.91
CA GLY A 16 -12.15 -12.20 -7.19
C GLY A 16 -11.95 -13.23 -6.08
N VAL A 17 -11.26 -14.34 -6.37
CA VAL A 17 -10.95 -15.38 -5.40
C VAL A 17 -9.97 -14.87 -4.33
N ALA A 18 -8.89 -14.21 -4.73
CA ALA A 18 -7.88 -13.69 -3.82
C ALA A 18 -8.47 -12.67 -2.83
N LEU A 19 -9.25 -11.70 -3.33
CA LEU A 19 -9.92 -10.69 -2.52
C LEU A 19 -10.99 -11.29 -1.61
N SER A 20 -11.70 -12.33 -2.05
CA SER A 20 -12.69 -13.03 -1.22
C SER A 20 -12.03 -13.74 -0.03
N ILE A 21 -10.93 -14.46 -0.27
CA ILE A 21 -10.17 -15.14 0.78
C ILE A 21 -9.57 -14.10 1.75
N PHE A 22 -8.93 -13.06 1.21
CA PHE A 22 -8.37 -11.97 2.00
C PHE A 22 -9.45 -11.28 2.84
N GLY A 23 -10.58 -10.91 2.23
CA GLY A 23 -11.72 -10.27 2.88
C GLY A 23 -12.28 -11.11 4.01
N ARG A 24 -12.46 -12.42 3.82
CA ARG A 24 -12.89 -13.33 4.89
C ARG A 24 -11.89 -13.37 6.05
N LYS A 25 -10.60 -13.49 5.74
CA LYS A 25 -9.52 -13.52 6.73
C LYS A 25 -9.39 -12.20 7.50
N MET A 26 -9.61 -11.07 6.83
CA MET A 26 -9.64 -9.74 7.42
C MET A 26 -10.87 -9.58 8.32
N TYR A 27 -12.05 -9.93 7.82
CA TYR A 27 -13.31 -9.86 8.56
C TYR A 27 -13.25 -10.64 9.88
N LEU A 28 -12.71 -11.87 9.86
CA LEU A 28 -12.55 -12.65 11.08
C LEU A 28 -11.65 -11.96 12.10
N ARG A 29 -10.49 -11.41 11.67
CA ARG A 29 -9.57 -10.67 12.55
C ARG A 29 -10.20 -9.41 13.11
N LEU A 30 -10.86 -8.64 12.26
CA LEU A 30 -11.59 -7.43 12.66
C LEU A 30 -12.70 -7.79 13.65
N ARG A 31 -13.49 -8.84 13.39
CA ARG A 31 -14.52 -9.31 14.31
C ARG A 31 -13.96 -9.61 15.69
N TYR A 32 -12.83 -10.31 15.79
CA TYR A 32 -12.18 -10.56 17.08
C TYR A 32 -11.68 -9.25 17.74
N LEU A 33 -11.08 -8.35 16.96
CA LEU A 33 -10.62 -7.05 17.46
C LEU A 33 -11.77 -6.18 17.99
N PHE A 34 -12.93 -6.20 17.33
CA PHE A 34 -14.14 -5.47 17.72
C PHE A 34 -14.96 -6.18 18.79
N SER A 35 -14.70 -7.46 19.06
CA SER A 35 -15.33 -8.20 20.18
C SER A 35 -14.69 -7.87 21.53
N GLY A 36 -13.49 -7.29 21.54
CA GLY A 36 -12.90 -6.69 22.75
C GLY A 36 -13.67 -5.43 23.14
N LYS A 37 -14.00 -5.27 24.43
CA LYS A 37 -14.76 -4.14 25.00
C LYS A 37 -14.14 -2.78 24.65
N ALA A 38 -14.49 -2.21 23.50
CA ALA A 38 -14.06 -0.87 23.10
C ALA A 38 -15.15 0.14 23.46
N LYS A 39 -15.19 0.55 24.74
CA LYS A 39 -16.05 1.65 25.22
C LYS A 39 -15.49 3.05 24.86
N GLU A 40 -14.51 3.10 23.97
CA GLU A 40 -13.78 4.32 23.62
C GLU A 40 -14.30 4.91 22.30
N ARG A 41 -14.71 6.19 22.30
CA ARG A 41 -15.16 6.91 21.10
C ARG A 41 -13.97 7.08 20.14
N ARG A 42 -13.90 6.25 19.11
CA ARG A 42 -12.84 6.28 18.08
C ARG A 42 -12.88 7.52 17.17
N TRP A 43 -13.95 8.30 17.27
CA TRP A 43 -14.18 9.53 16.51
C TRP A 43 -13.79 10.80 17.30
N ASP A 44 -13.35 10.68 18.55
CA ASP A 44 -12.89 11.83 19.33
C ASP A 44 -11.42 12.13 18.99
N HIS A 45 -11.09 13.42 18.89
CA HIS A 45 -9.75 13.94 18.58
C HIS A 45 -9.15 13.47 17.22
N LEU A 46 -9.96 13.46 16.15
CA LEU A 46 -9.50 13.15 14.78
C LEU A 46 -8.20 13.88 14.37
N PRO A 47 -8.01 15.19 14.64
CA PRO A 47 -6.78 15.88 14.25
C PRO A 47 -5.55 15.32 14.96
N THR A 48 -5.67 15.04 16.26
CA THR A 48 -4.59 14.46 17.06
C THR A 48 -4.28 13.04 16.62
N ARG A 49 -5.30 12.25 16.29
CA ARG A 49 -5.12 10.89 15.77
C ARG A 49 -4.48 10.86 14.38
N LEU A 50 -4.85 11.78 13.49
CA LEU A 50 -4.23 11.92 12.17
C LEU A 50 -2.77 12.33 12.29
N LYS A 51 -2.46 13.32 13.14
CA LYS A 51 -1.08 13.70 13.44
C LYS A 51 -0.27 12.52 13.98
N ASN A 52 -0.85 11.76 14.91
CA ASN A 52 -0.21 10.58 15.47
C ASN A 52 0.00 9.49 14.41
N PHE A 53 -0.94 9.29 13.48
CA PHE A 53 -0.80 8.36 12.37
C PHE A 53 0.34 8.78 11.42
N VAL A 54 0.44 10.07 11.08
CA VAL A 54 1.54 10.57 10.24
C VAL A 54 2.88 10.42 10.97
N VAL A 55 3.00 10.92 12.20
CA VAL A 55 4.27 10.95 12.94
C VAL A 55 4.73 9.55 13.35
N TYR A 56 3.82 8.68 13.81
CA TYR A 56 4.19 7.37 14.33
C TYR A 56 3.97 6.23 13.35
N GLY A 57 3.05 6.36 12.40
CA GLY A 57 2.80 5.38 11.34
C GLY A 57 3.71 5.61 10.15
N ILE A 58 3.56 6.75 9.47
CA ILE A 58 4.32 7.04 8.24
C ILE A 58 5.81 7.27 8.51
N PHE A 59 6.13 8.10 9.50
CA PHE A 59 7.54 8.36 9.87
C PHE A 59 8.13 7.31 10.84
N GLN A 60 7.36 6.29 11.23
CA GLN A 60 7.78 5.22 12.13
C GLN A 60 8.58 5.68 13.37
N ARG A 61 8.30 6.88 13.90
CA ARG A 61 9.13 7.56 14.92
C ARG A 61 9.30 6.78 16.23
N LYS A 62 8.41 5.83 16.52
CA LYS A 62 8.56 4.91 17.66
C LYS A 62 9.62 3.83 17.42
N VAL A 63 9.72 3.30 16.20
CA VAL A 63 10.68 2.25 15.82
C VAL A 63 12.08 2.86 15.65
N ALA A 64 12.17 4.10 15.20
CA ALA A 64 13.40 4.87 15.12
C ALA A 64 14.12 5.13 16.47
N ARG A 65 13.53 4.72 17.61
CA ARG A 65 14.21 4.76 18.92
C ARG A 65 15.38 3.78 18.98
N GLU A 66 15.27 2.64 18.32
CA GLU A 66 16.41 1.76 18.04
C GLU A 66 16.91 2.08 16.63
N TRP A 67 17.98 2.88 16.54
CA TRP A 67 18.47 3.43 15.28
C TRP A 67 18.63 2.37 14.17
N TYR A 68 19.28 1.25 14.48
CA TYR A 68 19.53 0.20 13.50
C TYR A 68 18.24 -0.49 13.02
N ALA A 69 17.41 -0.95 13.96
CA ALA A 69 16.16 -1.64 13.63
C ALA A 69 15.14 -0.71 12.96
N GLY A 70 15.10 0.56 13.36
CA GLY A 70 14.19 1.57 12.83
C GLY A 70 14.51 2.01 11.41
N VAL A 71 15.80 2.19 11.08
CA VAL A 71 16.22 2.50 9.71
C VAL A 71 15.89 1.34 8.77
N LEU A 72 16.20 0.11 9.17
CA LEU A 72 15.90 -1.08 8.38
C LEU A 72 14.40 -1.25 8.15
N HIS A 73 13.58 -1.15 9.21
CA HIS A 73 12.12 -1.25 9.09
C HIS A 73 11.52 -0.15 8.21
N SER A 74 12.02 1.08 8.34
CA SER A 74 11.53 2.20 7.53
C SER A 74 11.86 1.98 6.06
N PHE A 75 13.07 1.53 5.76
CA PHE A 75 13.50 1.22 4.40
C PHE A 75 12.63 0.13 3.77
N ILE A 76 12.47 -1.01 4.46
CA ILE A 76 11.66 -2.14 3.99
C ILE A 76 10.20 -1.72 3.80
N PHE A 77 9.64 -0.95 4.75
CA PHE A 77 8.28 -0.45 4.65
C PHE A 77 8.07 0.41 3.39
N TRP A 78 8.95 1.39 3.17
CA TRP A 78 8.84 2.26 1.98
C TRP A 78 9.10 1.50 0.68
N ALA A 79 9.99 0.51 0.68
CA ALA A 79 10.18 -0.38 -0.45
C ALA A 79 8.89 -1.14 -0.81
N PHE A 80 8.19 -1.70 0.18
CA PHE A 80 6.89 -2.35 -0.05
C PHE A 80 5.81 -1.38 -0.52
N VAL A 81 5.79 -0.15 -0.01
CA VAL A 81 4.84 0.87 -0.47
C VAL A 81 5.08 1.25 -1.93
N ILE A 82 6.34 1.46 -2.30
CA ILE A 82 6.74 1.84 -3.67
C ILE A 82 6.49 0.69 -4.65
N LEU A 83 6.91 -0.54 -4.34
CA LEU A 83 6.63 -1.71 -5.18
C LEU A 83 5.13 -2.07 -5.20
N GLY A 84 4.43 -1.85 -4.09
CA GLY A 84 2.98 -2.03 -4.02
C GLY A 84 2.24 -1.14 -5.01
N ALA A 85 2.74 0.08 -5.26
CA ALA A 85 2.23 0.94 -6.32
C ALA A 85 2.37 0.27 -7.70
N SER A 86 3.53 -0.30 -8.03
CA SER A 86 3.73 -1.05 -9.28
C SER A 86 2.75 -2.22 -9.42
N VAL A 87 2.54 -2.98 -8.33
CA VAL A 87 1.60 -4.12 -8.35
C VAL A 87 0.18 -3.66 -8.65
N VAL A 88 -0.25 -2.53 -8.08
CA VAL A 88 -1.56 -1.94 -8.37
C VAL A 88 -1.65 -1.50 -9.85
N GLU A 89 -0.61 -0.88 -10.39
CA GLU A 89 -0.56 -0.48 -11.81
C GLU A 89 -0.65 -1.68 -12.75
N ILE A 90 0.19 -2.69 -12.55
CA ILE A 90 0.20 -3.91 -13.38
C ILE A 90 -1.17 -4.60 -13.30
N THR A 91 -1.78 -4.64 -12.12
CA THR A 91 -3.12 -5.20 -11.93
C THR A 91 -4.19 -4.37 -12.64
N ALA A 92 -4.12 -3.04 -12.59
CA ALA A 92 -5.06 -2.14 -13.25
C ALA A 92 -4.91 -2.16 -14.78
N GLN A 93 -3.69 -2.33 -15.28
CA GLN A 93 -3.40 -2.50 -16.70
C GLN A 93 -4.06 -3.73 -17.31
N ALA A 94 -4.45 -4.72 -16.48
CA ALA A 94 -5.24 -5.86 -16.95
C ALA A 94 -6.65 -5.48 -17.45
N PHE A 95 -7.15 -4.31 -17.02
CA PHE A 95 -8.48 -3.79 -17.35
C PHE A 95 -8.43 -2.52 -18.20
N ALA A 96 -7.44 -1.65 -17.93
CA ALA A 96 -7.26 -0.37 -18.61
C ALA A 96 -5.81 -0.24 -19.09
N PRO A 97 -5.51 -0.59 -20.35
CA PRO A 97 -4.16 -0.47 -20.90
C PRO A 97 -3.62 0.95 -20.75
N GLY A 98 -2.40 1.08 -20.22
CA GLY A 98 -1.76 2.38 -19.99
C GLY A 98 -2.22 3.11 -18.73
N TRP A 99 -3.03 2.48 -17.87
CA TRP A 99 -3.33 3.05 -16.55
C TRP A 99 -2.07 3.13 -15.70
N GLN A 100 -1.92 4.27 -15.02
CA GLN A 100 -0.82 4.61 -14.14
C GLN A 100 -1.40 5.21 -12.85
N ILE A 101 -0.68 5.10 -11.74
CA ILE A 101 -1.11 5.71 -10.49
C ILE A 101 -1.09 7.24 -10.65
N PRO A 102 -2.20 7.92 -10.36
CA PRO A 102 -2.22 9.38 -10.34
C PRO A 102 -1.44 9.86 -9.10
N THR A 103 -0.16 10.19 -9.29
CA THR A 103 0.63 10.83 -8.23
C THR A 103 0.40 12.34 -8.21
N PRO A 104 0.46 12.99 -7.03
CA PRO A 104 0.30 14.44 -6.96
C PRO A 104 1.49 15.16 -7.60
N THR A 105 1.22 16.17 -8.40
CA THR A 105 2.27 17.07 -8.92
C THR A 105 2.65 18.06 -7.84
N ILE A 106 3.89 18.00 -7.36
CA ILE A 106 4.43 18.93 -6.36
C ILE A 106 5.32 19.94 -7.08
N ALA A 107 5.01 21.24 -6.93
CA ALA A 107 5.80 22.33 -7.50
C ALA A 107 6.08 22.21 -9.02
N GLY A 108 5.11 21.70 -9.79
CA GLY A 108 5.22 21.51 -11.24
C GLY A 108 5.98 20.26 -11.69
N VAL A 109 6.53 19.47 -10.76
CA VAL A 109 7.19 18.20 -11.06
C VAL A 109 6.22 17.05 -10.80
N SER A 110 5.98 16.23 -11.83
CA SER A 110 5.21 15.00 -11.66
C SER A 110 6.05 14.01 -10.85
N LEU A 111 5.47 13.47 -9.78
CA LEU A 111 6.13 12.44 -8.98
C LEU A 111 6.18 11.07 -9.68
N ASN A 112 5.57 10.91 -10.85
CA ASN A 112 5.59 9.66 -11.62
C ASN A 112 7.04 9.27 -12.00
N GLY A 113 7.84 10.22 -12.49
CA GLY A 113 9.23 9.95 -12.88
C GLY A 113 10.09 9.45 -11.71
N PRO A 114 10.17 10.21 -10.60
CA PRO A 114 10.85 9.75 -9.38
C PRO A 114 10.31 8.43 -8.81
N LEU A 115 8.99 8.19 -8.91
CA LEU A 115 8.38 6.95 -8.45
C LEU A 115 8.90 5.75 -9.26
N TYR A 116 8.89 5.81 -10.59
CA TYR A 116 9.39 4.72 -11.43
C TYR A 116 10.88 4.47 -11.23
N LEU A 117 11.69 5.54 -11.10
CA LEU A 117 13.11 5.38 -10.77
C LEU A 117 13.32 4.69 -9.41
N ALA A 118 12.51 5.03 -8.41
CA ALA A 118 12.58 4.37 -7.11
C ALA A 118 12.15 2.89 -7.20
N GLN A 119 11.13 2.57 -7.99
CA GLN A 119 10.72 1.20 -8.23
C GLN A 119 11.84 0.38 -8.88
N ASP A 120 12.49 0.90 -9.92
CA ASP A 120 13.60 0.23 -10.61
C ASP A 120 14.77 -0.04 -9.68
N VAL A 121 15.21 0.98 -8.91
CA VAL A 121 16.31 0.82 -7.95
C VAL A 121 15.97 -0.22 -6.90
N ILE A 122 14.76 -0.20 -6.34
CA ILE A 122 14.34 -1.13 -5.29
C ILE A 122 14.20 -2.55 -5.87
N ALA A 123 13.70 -2.69 -7.09
CA ALA A 123 13.61 -3.97 -7.77
C ALA A 123 15.00 -4.58 -8.02
N VAL A 124 15.98 -3.77 -8.43
CA VAL A 124 17.37 -4.22 -8.60
C VAL A 124 18.00 -4.60 -7.27
N LEU A 125 17.76 -3.83 -6.20
CA LEU A 125 18.29 -4.14 -4.86
C LEU A 125 17.64 -5.36 -4.21
N GLY A 126 16.42 -5.72 -4.62
CA GLY A 126 15.67 -6.85 -4.10
C GLY A 126 15.84 -8.16 -4.89
N ALA A 127 16.49 -8.12 -6.05
CA ALA A 127 16.78 -9.27 -6.91
C ALA A 127 18.08 -9.97 -6.50
#